data_AF-A0A944C1U7-F1
#
_entry.id   AF-A0A944C1U7-F1
#
_cell.length_a   1.000
_cell.length_b   1.000
_cell.length_c   1.000
_cell.angle_alpha   90.00
_cell.angle_beta   90.00
_cell.angle_gamma   90.00
#
_symmetry.space_group_name_H-M   'P 1'
#
loop_
_entity.id
_entity.type
_entity.pdbx_description
1 polymer ?
#
loop_
_entity_poly.entity_id
_entity_poly.type
_entity_poly.pdbx_seq_one_letter_code
_entity_poly.pdbx_strand_id
1 'polypeptide(L)'
;MSFRIGFTAEESAIDTIETAADVARQTAVPRKSVVLVNFPKRNMTLAYYNDMFDLHCGDMVFVDGKLEGLRGHVVEVNYNFKIKISDYKRVIAVADTSVSGDFFIAGSHFVTFDREALPAAKIVTWYKAPVKEEDEFVSGSDDTSFILDDLGEMNVSSSVAQRGHDYYVENKVRYISVDGTHGYAIVEGSEAYEVEFEYRNGEISDLTCSCFCSYNCKHEFAAMLQLRDTLKHIEENYADEFDRTGYFAAVS
;
A
#
# COMPACT_ATOMS: atom_id res chain seq x y z
N MET A 1 -35.16 -31.44 31.81
CA MET A 1 -34.05 -32.35 31.44
C MET A 1 -33.04 -31.54 30.66
N SER A 2 -31.84 -31.36 31.22
CA SER A 2 -30.75 -30.61 30.61
C SER A 2 -29.91 -31.53 29.74
N PHE A 3 -29.65 -31.16 28.50
CA PHE A 3 -28.51 -31.67 27.76
C PHE A 3 -27.71 -30.48 27.24
N ARG A 4 -26.53 -30.29 27.84
CA ARG A 4 -25.44 -29.46 27.35
C ARG A 4 -24.64 -30.31 26.37
N ILE A 5 -24.40 -29.81 25.16
CA ILE A 5 -23.38 -30.35 24.27
C ILE A 5 -22.30 -29.28 24.19
N GLY A 6 -21.17 -29.54 24.85
CA GLY A 6 -19.98 -28.72 24.76
C GLY A 6 -19.18 -29.15 23.53
N PHE A 7 -18.89 -28.19 22.65
CA PHE A 7 -17.78 -28.32 21.70
C PHE A 7 -16.55 -27.69 22.36
N THR A 8 -15.56 -28.52 22.64
CA THR A 8 -14.21 -28.12 23.05
C THR A 8 -13.49 -27.53 21.85
N ALA A 9 -13.14 -26.26 21.92
CA ALA A 9 -12.22 -25.62 21.00
C ALA A 9 -10.80 -26.13 21.29
N GLU A 10 -10.14 -26.71 20.29
CA GLU A 10 -8.67 -26.75 20.24
C GLU A 10 -8.20 -25.40 19.67
N GLU A 11 -8.27 -24.36 20.51
CA GLU A 11 -7.52 -23.11 20.32
C GLU A 11 -6.18 -23.27 21.03
N SER A 12 -5.07 -23.36 20.28
CA SER A 12 -3.72 -22.93 20.71
C SER A 12 -2.57 -23.38 19.79
N ALA A 13 -2.81 -23.89 18.58
CA ALA A 13 -1.72 -24.35 17.71
C ALA A 13 -1.48 -23.48 16.45
N ILE A 14 -2.46 -22.67 16.03
CA ILE A 14 -2.38 -21.89 14.78
C ILE A 14 -1.77 -20.50 15.04
N ASP A 15 -2.21 -19.81 16.09
CA ASP A 15 -1.70 -18.49 16.50
C ASP A 15 -0.17 -18.47 16.71
N THR A 16 0.40 -19.56 17.24
CA THR A 16 1.84 -19.65 17.52
C THR A 16 2.68 -19.86 16.26
N ILE A 17 2.09 -20.41 15.19
CA ILE A 17 2.78 -20.65 13.92
C ILE A 17 2.80 -19.36 13.08
N GLU A 18 1.72 -18.60 13.11
CA GLU A 18 1.58 -17.35 12.34
C GLU A 18 2.44 -16.22 12.93
N THR A 19 2.45 -16.05 14.25
CA THR A 19 3.38 -15.10 14.92
C THR A 19 4.85 -15.48 14.76
N ALA A 20 5.16 -16.78 14.62
CA ALA A 20 6.54 -17.24 14.39
C ALA A 20 7.00 -17.00 12.95
N ALA A 21 6.09 -17.04 11.96
CA ALA A 21 6.41 -16.83 10.55
C ALA A 21 6.76 -15.36 10.25
N ASP A 22 6.06 -14.41 10.87
CA ASP A 22 6.28 -12.97 10.70
C ASP A 22 7.60 -12.49 11.31
N VAL A 23 7.93 -12.97 12.52
CA VAL A 23 9.24 -12.69 13.13
C VAL A 23 10.37 -13.35 12.32
N ALA A 24 10.14 -14.56 11.78
CA ALA A 24 11.16 -15.32 11.05
C ALA A 24 11.56 -14.69 9.71
N ARG A 25 10.67 -14.00 9.00
CA ARG A 25 11.02 -13.37 7.69
C ARG A 25 11.82 -12.08 7.85
N GLN A 26 11.55 -11.28 8.87
CA GLN A 26 12.33 -10.07 9.16
C GLN A 26 13.67 -10.37 9.89
N THR A 27 13.80 -11.56 10.48
CA THR A 27 15.03 -12.06 11.13
C THR A 27 15.77 -13.13 10.33
N ALA A 28 15.31 -13.44 9.11
CA ALA A 28 15.94 -14.43 8.26
C ALA A 28 17.36 -14.01 7.93
N VAL A 29 18.33 -14.89 8.24
CA VAL A 29 19.74 -14.62 7.96
C VAL A 29 19.90 -14.43 6.45
N PRO A 30 20.41 -13.27 5.98
CA PRO A 30 20.60 -13.02 4.56
C PRO A 30 21.34 -14.17 3.87
N ARG A 31 20.78 -14.65 2.76
CA ARG A 31 21.34 -15.78 2.02
C ARG A 31 21.68 -15.38 0.60
N LYS A 32 22.97 -15.51 0.27
CA LYS A 32 23.47 -15.22 -1.08
C LYS A 32 22.78 -16.08 -2.12
N SER A 33 22.23 -15.44 -3.14
CA SER A 33 21.49 -16.08 -4.22
C SER A 33 21.64 -15.31 -5.54
N VAL A 34 21.45 -16.02 -6.64
CA VAL A 34 21.10 -15.41 -7.93
C VAL A 34 19.62 -15.69 -8.15
N VAL A 35 18.85 -14.63 -8.34
CA VAL A 35 17.41 -14.70 -8.49
C VAL A 35 16.99 -14.27 -9.89
N LEU A 36 15.98 -14.91 -10.43
CA LEU A 36 15.26 -14.41 -11.60
C LEU A 36 14.09 -13.57 -11.10
N VAL A 37 14.02 -12.33 -11.57
CA VAL A 37 12.96 -11.38 -11.21
C VAL A 37 12.17 -11.03 -12.47
N ASN A 38 10.86 -11.23 -12.42
CA ASN A 38 9.93 -10.84 -13.47
C ASN A 38 9.37 -9.44 -13.19
N PHE A 39 9.35 -8.60 -14.22
CA PHE A 39 8.80 -7.23 -14.19
C PHE A 39 7.60 -7.14 -15.12
N PRO A 40 6.36 -7.26 -14.60
CA PRO A 40 5.15 -7.25 -15.40
C PRO A 40 5.02 -6.00 -16.29
N LYS A 41 5.40 -4.82 -15.78
CA LYS A 41 5.34 -3.55 -16.54
C LYS A 41 6.19 -3.55 -17.82
N ARG A 42 7.24 -4.37 -17.90
CA ARG A 42 8.11 -4.51 -19.08
C ARG A 42 7.96 -5.85 -19.78
N ASN A 43 7.20 -6.78 -19.20
CA ASN A 43 7.11 -8.18 -19.64
C ASN A 43 8.49 -8.84 -19.83
N MET A 44 9.38 -8.65 -18.85
CA MET A 44 10.75 -9.13 -18.89
C MET A 44 11.11 -9.88 -17.61
N THR A 45 11.94 -10.91 -17.73
CA THR A 45 12.53 -11.62 -16.60
C THR A 45 14.05 -11.53 -16.71
N LEU A 46 14.72 -11.05 -15.65
CA LEU A 46 16.17 -10.82 -15.63
C LEU A 46 16.80 -11.37 -14.35
N ALA A 47 18.08 -11.71 -14.43
CA ALA A 47 18.84 -12.24 -13.30
C ALA A 47 19.48 -11.12 -12.47
N TYR A 48 19.35 -11.22 -11.14
CA TYR A 48 19.93 -10.30 -10.17
C TYR A 48 20.68 -11.09 -9.10
N TYR A 49 21.72 -10.48 -8.55
CA TYR A 49 22.42 -10.99 -7.39
C TYR A 49 21.77 -10.45 -6.12
N ASN A 50 21.67 -11.30 -5.10
CA ASN A 50 21.20 -10.93 -3.79
C ASN A 50 22.20 -11.43 -2.74
N ASP A 51 22.51 -10.57 -1.78
CA ASP A 51 23.29 -10.89 -0.59
C ASP A 51 22.76 -10.26 0.70
N MET A 52 21.61 -9.59 0.62
CA MET A 52 21.01 -8.82 1.71
C MET A 52 19.74 -9.45 2.27
N PHE A 53 19.10 -10.37 1.53
CA PHE A 53 17.80 -10.94 1.89
C PHE A 53 17.81 -12.46 1.78
N ASP A 54 16.88 -13.14 2.45
CA ASP A 54 16.59 -14.56 2.21
C ASP A 54 15.37 -14.68 1.28
N LEU A 55 15.65 -14.63 -0.03
CA LEU A 55 14.61 -14.53 -1.05
C LEU A 55 13.96 -15.87 -1.38
N HIS A 56 12.65 -15.83 -1.58
CA HIS A 56 11.81 -16.95 -1.97
C HIS A 56 11.02 -16.63 -3.25
N CYS A 57 10.61 -17.67 -3.97
CA CYS A 57 9.72 -17.48 -5.11
C CYS A 57 8.40 -16.86 -4.65
N GLY A 58 7.96 -15.83 -5.37
CA GLY A 58 6.78 -15.03 -5.02
C GLY A 58 7.11 -13.72 -4.31
N ASP A 59 8.32 -13.56 -3.76
CA ASP A 59 8.70 -12.33 -3.05
C ASP A 59 8.64 -11.12 -3.99
N MET A 60 8.04 -10.04 -3.49
CA MET A 60 7.97 -8.76 -4.16
C MET A 60 9.25 -7.98 -3.89
N VAL A 61 9.94 -7.55 -4.94
CA VAL A 61 11.28 -6.96 -4.82
C VAL A 61 11.48 -5.73 -5.69
N PHE A 62 12.43 -4.90 -5.28
CA PHE A 62 13.00 -3.81 -6.08
C PHE A 62 14.48 -4.08 -6.34
N VAL A 63 14.97 -3.59 -7.47
CA VAL A 63 16.34 -3.83 -7.95
C VAL A 63 17.01 -2.52 -8.34
N ASP A 64 18.34 -2.51 -8.39
CA ASP A 64 19.10 -1.40 -8.97
C ASP A 64 19.24 -1.51 -10.51
N GLY A 65 19.67 -0.42 -11.14
CA GLY A 65 19.97 -0.38 -12.57
C GLY A 65 18.77 0.03 -13.44
N LYS A 66 18.66 -0.52 -14.65
CA LYS A 66 17.72 0.02 -15.66
C LYS A 66 16.24 -0.19 -15.33
N LEU A 67 15.93 -1.12 -14.43
CA LEU A 67 14.57 -1.42 -13.99
C LEU A 67 14.33 -0.93 -12.55
N GLU A 68 15.20 -0.04 -12.05
CA GLU A 68 15.02 0.62 -10.77
C GLU A 68 13.68 1.39 -10.74
N GLY A 69 13.07 1.44 -9.56
CA GLY A 69 11.72 1.99 -9.36
C GLY A 69 10.57 1.06 -9.80
N LEU A 70 10.85 0.02 -10.60
CA LEU A 70 9.83 -0.94 -11.00
C LEU A 70 9.74 -2.10 -10.02
N ARG A 71 8.50 -2.43 -9.64
CA ARG A 71 8.18 -3.63 -8.89
C ARG A 71 8.43 -4.89 -9.71
N GLY A 72 9.19 -5.82 -9.14
CA GLY A 72 9.37 -7.17 -9.66
C GLY A 72 8.89 -8.23 -8.68
N HIS A 73 8.73 -9.46 -9.16
CA HIS A 73 8.53 -10.63 -8.31
C HIS A 73 9.57 -11.70 -8.61
N VAL A 74 10.07 -12.35 -7.56
CA VAL A 74 11.03 -13.45 -7.69
C VAL A 74 10.33 -14.67 -8.27
N VAL A 75 10.82 -15.20 -9.39
CA VAL A 75 10.27 -16.41 -10.03
C VAL A 75 11.13 -17.64 -9.77
N GLU A 76 12.44 -17.45 -9.57
CA GLU A 76 13.39 -18.54 -9.30
C GLU A 76 14.53 -18.05 -8.40
N VAL A 77 15.01 -18.92 -7.52
CA VAL A 77 16.13 -18.65 -6.62
C VAL A 77 17.18 -19.75 -6.76
N ASN A 78 18.41 -19.35 -7.11
CA ASN A 78 19.53 -20.26 -7.23
C ASN A 78 20.61 -19.95 -6.17
N TYR A 79 20.87 -20.93 -5.31
CA TYR A 79 21.90 -20.87 -4.26
C TYR A 79 23.25 -21.46 -4.67
N ASN A 80 23.30 -22.19 -5.80
CA ASN A 80 24.49 -22.86 -6.30
C ASN A 80 24.97 -22.17 -7.59
N PHE A 81 25.71 -21.06 -7.43
CA PHE A 81 26.14 -20.23 -8.56
C PHE A 81 27.61 -19.81 -8.47
N LYS A 82 28.19 -19.50 -9.63
CA LYS A 82 29.48 -18.83 -9.76
C LYS A 82 29.32 -17.69 -10.77
N ILE A 83 29.32 -16.46 -10.27
CA ILE A 83 29.15 -15.25 -11.08
C ILE A 83 30.30 -14.28 -10.83
N LYS A 84 30.47 -13.33 -11.75
CA LYS A 84 31.32 -12.15 -11.54
C LYS A 84 30.42 -11.00 -11.08
N ILE A 85 30.61 -10.49 -9.87
CA ILE A 85 29.72 -9.49 -9.25
C ILE A 85 29.57 -8.23 -10.13
N SER A 86 30.61 -7.83 -10.87
CA SER A 86 30.56 -6.66 -11.77
C SER A 86 29.53 -6.77 -12.89
N ASP A 87 29.09 -7.99 -13.22
CA ASP A 87 28.23 -8.25 -14.35
C ASP A 87 26.74 -8.31 -13.92
N TYR A 88 26.47 -8.21 -12.61
CA TYR A 88 25.13 -8.35 -12.04
C TYR A 88 24.70 -7.09 -11.32
N LYS A 89 23.43 -6.75 -11.54
CA LYS A 89 22.65 -5.83 -10.72
C LYS A 89 22.11 -6.55 -9.49
N ARG A 90 21.67 -5.79 -8.48
CA ARG A 90 21.31 -6.28 -7.16
C ARG A 90 19.84 -6.07 -6.83
N VAL A 91 19.32 -6.96 -6.00
CA VAL A 91 18.08 -6.72 -5.25
C VAL A 91 18.39 -5.71 -4.15
N ILE A 92 17.61 -4.65 -4.06
CA ILE A 92 17.81 -3.54 -3.10
C ILE A 92 16.76 -3.50 -2.01
N ALA A 93 15.59 -4.07 -2.23
CA ALA A 93 14.53 -4.15 -1.23
C ALA A 93 13.58 -5.33 -1.51
N VAL A 94 12.94 -5.79 -0.44
CA VAL A 94 11.89 -6.80 -0.44
C VAL A 94 10.70 -6.21 0.30
N ALA A 95 9.52 -6.28 -0.31
CA ALA A 95 8.29 -5.82 0.32
C ALA A 95 7.73 -6.93 1.21
N ASP A 96 7.46 -6.61 2.47
CA ASP A 96 6.77 -7.53 3.37
C ASP A 96 5.26 -7.48 3.09
N THR A 97 4.74 -8.48 2.37
CA THR A 97 3.33 -8.56 1.95
C THR A 97 2.41 -9.27 2.93
N SER A 98 2.92 -9.67 4.10
CA SER A 98 2.10 -10.25 5.17
C SER A 98 1.11 -9.20 5.71
N VAL A 99 -0.12 -9.62 6.00
CA VAL A 99 -1.10 -8.81 6.72
C VAL A 99 -1.86 -9.73 7.66
N SER A 100 -2.19 -9.23 8.85
CA SER A 100 -2.90 -9.97 9.88
C SER A 100 -3.87 -9.03 10.60
N GLY A 101 -4.97 -9.56 11.12
CA GLY A 101 -6.05 -8.78 11.72
C GLY A 101 -7.39 -8.96 11.00
N ASP A 102 -8.38 -8.19 11.43
CA ASP A 102 -9.73 -8.26 10.91
C ASP A 102 -9.91 -7.38 9.66
N PHE A 103 -10.52 -7.96 8.63
CA PHE A 103 -10.79 -7.31 7.36
C PHE A 103 -12.26 -7.42 6.98
N PHE A 104 -12.81 -6.30 6.52
CA PHE A 104 -14.19 -6.14 6.13
C PHE A 104 -14.26 -5.74 4.65
N ILE A 105 -15.22 -6.28 3.92
CA ILE A 105 -15.40 -5.92 2.51
C ILE A 105 -16.11 -4.57 2.43
N ALA A 106 -15.54 -3.64 1.66
CA ALA A 106 -16.11 -2.34 1.33
C ALA A 106 -15.95 -2.04 -0.17
N GLY A 107 -16.91 -2.51 -0.97
CA GLY A 107 -16.85 -2.36 -2.42
C GLY A 107 -15.68 -3.12 -3.04
N SER A 108 -14.75 -2.41 -3.68
CA SER A 108 -13.53 -2.96 -4.28
C SER A 108 -12.34 -3.06 -3.32
N HIS A 109 -12.51 -2.64 -2.06
CA HIS A 109 -11.43 -2.63 -1.05
C HIS A 109 -11.77 -3.53 0.13
N PHE A 110 -10.71 -4.02 0.78
CA PHE A 110 -10.77 -4.57 2.13
C PHE A 110 -10.41 -3.47 3.12
N VAL A 111 -11.28 -3.24 4.10
CA VAL A 111 -11.13 -2.23 5.14
C VAL A 111 -10.75 -2.92 6.45
N THR A 112 -9.86 -2.30 7.22
CA THR A 112 -9.57 -2.65 8.60
C THR A 112 -9.66 -1.41 9.48
N PHE A 113 -10.03 -1.61 10.74
CA PHE A 113 -10.02 -0.58 11.78
C PHE A 113 -8.88 -0.79 12.78
N ASP A 114 -8.00 -1.76 12.50
CA ASP A 114 -6.80 -2.04 13.28
C ASP A 114 -5.57 -1.37 12.65
N ARG A 115 -4.90 -0.50 13.41
CA ARG A 115 -3.70 0.23 12.97
C ARG A 115 -2.53 -0.70 12.66
N GLU A 116 -2.48 -1.87 13.27
CA GLU A 116 -1.41 -2.84 13.08
C GLU A 116 -1.61 -3.72 11.85
N ALA A 117 -2.85 -3.83 11.35
CA ALA A 117 -3.20 -4.73 10.26
C ALA A 117 -2.74 -4.24 8.88
N LEU A 118 -2.83 -2.93 8.62
CA LEU A 118 -2.36 -2.29 7.38
C LEU A 118 -1.59 -0.98 7.65
N PRO A 119 -0.39 -1.02 8.24
CA PRO A 119 0.38 0.20 8.48
C PRO A 119 0.81 0.85 7.16
N ALA A 120 0.50 2.14 6.96
CA ALA A 120 0.84 2.86 5.72
C ALA A 120 2.34 2.76 5.35
N ALA A 121 3.22 2.85 6.34
CA ALA A 121 4.67 2.71 6.16
C ALA A 121 5.11 1.33 5.65
N LYS A 122 4.32 0.27 5.89
CA LYS A 122 4.53 -1.05 5.31
C LYS A 122 3.97 -1.10 3.88
N ILE A 123 2.74 -0.65 3.68
CA ILE A 123 2.04 -0.74 2.40
C ILE A 123 2.72 0.09 1.31
N VAL A 124 3.28 1.25 1.63
CA VAL A 124 4.03 2.07 0.66
C VAL A 124 5.18 1.30 0.01
N THR A 125 5.83 0.39 0.75
CA THR A 125 6.92 -0.46 0.22
C THR A 125 6.45 -1.48 -0.81
N TRP A 126 5.14 -1.75 -0.92
CA TRP A 126 4.60 -2.66 -1.94
C TRP A 126 4.50 -1.99 -3.31
N TYR A 127 4.54 -0.66 -3.35
CA TYR A 127 4.28 0.12 -4.56
C TYR A 127 5.44 1.06 -4.92
N LYS A 128 6.21 1.53 -3.94
CA LYS A 128 7.34 2.44 -4.12
C LYS A 128 8.66 1.78 -3.73
N ALA A 129 9.67 2.02 -4.56
CA ALA A 129 11.04 1.67 -4.20
C ALA A 129 11.51 2.54 -3.02
N PRO A 130 12.53 2.10 -2.26
CA PRO A 130 13.09 2.91 -1.18
C PRO A 130 13.52 4.29 -1.67
N VAL A 131 13.14 5.31 -0.90
CA VAL A 131 13.46 6.72 -1.15
C VAL A 131 14.98 6.92 -1.02
N LYS A 132 15.58 7.69 -1.93
CA LYS A 132 17.00 8.07 -1.84
C LYS A 132 17.15 9.36 -1.04
N GLU A 133 18.35 9.62 -0.53
CA GLU A 133 18.65 10.88 0.18
C GLU A 133 18.40 12.14 -0.66
N GLU A 134 18.39 12.01 -1.99
CA GLU A 134 18.12 13.09 -2.95
C GLU A 134 16.62 13.37 -3.21
N ASP A 135 15.72 12.51 -2.71
CA ASP A 135 14.28 12.57 -2.94
C ASP A 135 13.54 13.27 -1.76
N GLU A 136 14.06 14.41 -1.31
CA GLU A 136 13.44 15.20 -0.22
C GLU A 136 12.12 15.84 -0.70
N PHE A 137 11.03 15.55 0.01
CA PHE A 137 9.73 16.18 -0.22
C PHE A 137 9.53 17.37 0.71
N VAL A 138 9.04 18.48 0.14
CA VAL A 138 8.60 19.66 0.90
C VAL A 138 7.15 19.93 0.52
N SER A 139 6.28 19.89 1.53
CA SER A 139 4.87 20.22 1.39
C SER A 139 4.60 21.61 1.92
N GLY A 140 3.65 22.30 1.30
CA GLY A 140 3.12 23.59 1.74
C GLY A 140 1.61 23.58 1.64
N SER A 141 0.96 24.50 2.34
CA SER A 141 -0.49 24.67 2.33
C SER A 141 -0.83 26.10 1.98
N ASP A 142 -1.94 26.28 1.28
CA ASP A 142 -2.57 27.58 1.03
C ASP A 142 -3.75 27.85 1.99
N ASP A 143 -3.90 27.03 3.04
CA ASP A 143 -4.97 27.05 4.04
C ASP A 143 -6.38 26.92 3.43
N THR A 144 -6.50 26.37 2.22
CA THR A 144 -7.79 26.11 1.58
C THR A 144 -8.39 24.79 2.04
N SER A 145 -9.72 24.76 2.04
CA SER A 145 -10.50 23.56 2.36
C SER A 145 -11.74 23.46 1.48
N PHE A 146 -12.30 22.26 1.39
CA PHE A 146 -13.53 21.98 0.66
C PHE A 146 -14.31 20.83 1.29
N ILE A 147 -15.61 20.76 1.01
CA ILE A 147 -16.46 19.67 1.50
C ILE A 147 -16.27 18.42 0.61
N LEU A 148 -16.01 17.25 1.22
CA LEU A 148 -15.77 15.99 0.53
C LEU A 148 -16.93 15.57 -0.40
N ASP A 149 -18.17 15.88 -0.01
CA ASP A 149 -19.34 15.62 -0.84
C ASP A 149 -19.51 16.62 -2.00
N ASP A 150 -18.86 17.79 -1.95
CA ASP A 150 -18.83 18.79 -3.02
C ASP A 150 -17.42 18.94 -3.64
N LEU A 151 -17.01 17.91 -4.37
CA LEU A 151 -15.72 17.91 -5.09
C LEU A 151 -15.61 18.99 -6.19
N GLY A 152 -16.67 19.75 -6.47
CA GLY A 152 -16.61 20.90 -7.38
C GLY A 152 -15.73 22.02 -6.82
N GLU A 153 -15.66 22.16 -5.50
CA GLU A 153 -14.85 23.17 -4.79
C GLU A 153 -13.35 22.89 -4.83
N MET A 154 -12.95 21.67 -5.16
CA MET A 154 -11.54 21.26 -5.34
C MET A 154 -10.85 22.00 -6.52
N ASN A 155 -11.59 22.80 -7.30
CA ASN A 155 -11.08 23.68 -8.36
C ASN A 155 -10.24 22.93 -9.43
N VAL A 156 -10.70 21.75 -9.80
CA VAL A 156 -10.07 20.89 -10.82
C VAL A 156 -10.74 21.12 -12.17
N SER A 157 -9.96 21.20 -13.26
CA SER A 157 -10.55 21.28 -14.61
C SER A 157 -11.36 20.01 -14.94
N SER A 158 -12.41 20.13 -15.76
CA SER A 158 -13.24 18.99 -16.17
C SER A 158 -12.44 17.82 -16.76
N SER A 159 -11.39 18.12 -17.53
CA SER A 159 -10.50 17.11 -18.11
C SER A 159 -9.68 16.34 -17.08
N VAL A 160 -9.28 17.01 -15.99
CA VAL A 160 -8.52 16.39 -14.91
C VAL A 160 -9.45 15.60 -14.00
N ALA A 161 -10.64 16.13 -13.70
CA ALA A 161 -11.68 15.43 -12.96
C ALA A 161 -12.10 14.13 -13.66
N GLN A 162 -12.29 14.15 -14.98
CA GLN A 162 -12.59 12.93 -15.75
C GLN A 162 -11.47 11.89 -15.62
N ARG A 163 -10.21 12.29 -15.77
CA ARG A 163 -9.07 11.38 -15.60
C ARG A 163 -8.96 10.84 -14.18
N GLY A 164 -9.30 11.64 -13.17
CA GLY A 164 -9.35 11.19 -11.78
C GLY A 164 -10.46 10.17 -11.54
N HIS A 165 -11.64 10.41 -12.12
CA HIS A 165 -12.73 9.45 -12.13
C HIS A 165 -12.32 8.13 -12.83
N ASP A 166 -11.63 8.19 -13.96
CA ASP A 166 -11.12 6.98 -14.64
C ASP A 166 -10.17 6.20 -13.72
N TYR A 167 -9.30 6.89 -12.97
CA TYR A 167 -8.40 6.23 -12.00
C TYR A 167 -9.16 5.55 -10.86
N TYR A 168 -10.19 6.21 -10.34
CA TYR A 168 -11.08 5.63 -9.33
C TYR A 168 -11.77 4.36 -9.86
N VAL A 169 -12.41 4.42 -11.03
CA VAL A 169 -13.10 3.28 -11.64
C VAL A 169 -12.16 2.11 -11.97
N GLU A 170 -10.92 2.41 -12.36
CA GLU A 170 -9.89 1.41 -12.64
C GLU A 170 -9.23 0.82 -11.37
N ASN A 171 -9.74 1.15 -10.17
CA ASN A 171 -9.17 0.75 -8.87
C ASN A 171 -7.69 1.12 -8.73
N LYS A 172 -7.31 2.31 -9.19
CA LYS A 172 -5.93 2.81 -9.07
C LYS A 172 -5.63 3.41 -7.71
N VAL A 173 -6.62 3.70 -6.88
CA VAL A 173 -6.40 4.04 -5.46
C VAL A 173 -6.14 2.73 -4.72
N ARG A 174 -4.85 2.39 -4.56
CA ARG A 174 -4.42 1.09 -4.06
C ARG A 174 -4.52 0.96 -2.56
N TYR A 175 -4.33 2.08 -1.87
CA TYR A 175 -4.42 2.19 -0.43
C TYR A 175 -5.03 3.54 -0.08
N ILE A 176 -5.87 3.58 0.96
CA ILE A 176 -6.32 4.82 1.58
C ILE A 176 -6.58 4.59 3.07
N SER A 177 -6.21 5.55 3.90
CA SER A 177 -6.46 5.51 5.35
C SER A 177 -6.78 6.88 5.90
N VAL A 178 -7.50 6.89 7.01
CA VAL A 178 -7.63 8.03 7.91
C VAL A 178 -7.21 7.58 9.30
N ASP A 179 -6.28 8.30 9.93
CA ASP A 179 -5.87 8.12 11.33
C ASP A 179 -6.07 9.43 12.11
N GLY A 180 -7.14 9.46 12.91
CA GLY A 180 -7.64 10.68 13.51
C GLY A 180 -8.11 11.63 12.42
N THR A 181 -7.32 12.68 12.18
CA THR A 181 -7.60 13.67 11.12
C THR A 181 -6.68 13.51 9.91
N HIS A 182 -5.61 12.72 10.03
CA HIS A 182 -4.62 12.62 8.96
C HIS A 182 -5.08 11.56 7.95
N GLY A 183 -5.21 11.98 6.71
CA GLY A 183 -5.51 11.16 5.56
C GLY A 183 -4.28 10.84 4.73
N TYR A 184 -4.17 9.61 4.26
CA TYR A 184 -3.09 9.18 3.38
C TYR A 184 -3.60 8.17 2.36
N ALA A 185 -3.15 8.28 1.12
CA ALA A 185 -3.50 7.35 0.06
C ALA A 185 -2.32 7.09 -0.89
N ILE A 186 -2.36 5.91 -1.53
CA ILE A 186 -1.43 5.52 -2.59
C ILE A 186 -2.22 5.35 -3.88
N VAL A 187 -1.87 6.13 -4.90
CA VAL A 187 -2.54 6.09 -6.21
C VAL A 187 -1.57 5.62 -7.28
N GLU A 188 -1.87 4.50 -7.94
CA GLU A 188 -1.05 3.91 -8.99
C GLU A 188 -1.28 4.60 -10.35
N GLY A 189 -0.23 5.20 -10.90
CA GLY A 189 -0.18 5.76 -12.25
C GLY A 189 1.01 5.23 -13.04
N SER A 190 1.78 6.14 -13.65
CA SER A 190 3.10 5.81 -14.23
C SER A 190 4.02 5.18 -13.19
N GLU A 191 4.03 5.77 -12.00
CA GLU A 191 4.57 5.25 -10.74
C GLU A 191 3.50 5.36 -9.66
N ALA A 192 3.79 4.94 -8.43
CA ALA A 192 2.89 5.11 -7.31
C ALA A 192 3.11 6.49 -6.67
N TYR A 193 2.01 7.24 -6.55
CA TYR A 193 1.99 8.58 -5.96
C TYR A 193 1.36 8.52 -4.58
N GLU A 194 1.94 9.28 -3.65
CA GLU A 194 1.37 9.47 -2.32
C GLU A 194 0.47 10.70 -2.35
N VAL A 195 -0.68 10.59 -1.70
CA VAL A 195 -1.62 11.68 -1.51
C VAL A 195 -1.84 11.82 -0.01
N GLU A 196 -1.60 13.00 0.52
CA GLU A 196 -1.77 13.35 1.93
C GLU A 196 -2.84 14.43 2.04
N PHE A 197 -3.63 14.39 3.10
CA PHE A 197 -4.70 15.35 3.35
C PHE A 197 -5.09 15.36 4.83
N GLU A 198 -5.76 16.41 5.29
CA GLU A 198 -6.50 16.42 6.54
C GLU A 198 -7.98 16.19 6.27
N TYR A 199 -8.64 15.42 7.13
CA TYR A 199 -10.07 15.15 7.09
C TYR A 199 -10.71 15.42 8.45
N ARG A 200 -11.70 16.31 8.49
CA ARG A 200 -12.44 16.65 9.71
C ARG A 200 -13.91 16.85 9.39
N ASN A 201 -14.77 15.96 9.90
CA ASN A 201 -16.23 16.10 9.83
C ASN A 201 -16.76 16.40 8.41
N GLY A 202 -16.23 15.73 7.38
CA GLY A 202 -16.65 15.94 5.99
C GLY A 202 -15.86 17.01 5.24
N GLU A 203 -14.99 17.78 5.90
CA GLU A 203 -14.12 18.79 5.30
C GLU A 203 -12.73 18.22 5.02
N ILE A 204 -12.16 18.57 3.87
CA ILE A 204 -10.80 18.23 3.43
C ILE A 204 -9.96 19.49 3.41
N SER A 205 -8.76 19.44 3.98
CA SER A 205 -7.74 20.48 3.85
C SER A 205 -6.36 19.86 3.61
N ASP A 206 -5.35 20.71 3.34
CA ASP A 206 -3.94 20.29 3.19
C ASP A 206 -3.73 19.14 2.19
N LEU A 207 -4.58 19.08 1.16
CA LEU A 207 -4.56 18.05 0.13
C LEU A 207 -3.35 18.24 -0.78
N THR A 208 -2.44 17.29 -0.74
CA THR A 208 -1.20 17.31 -1.51
C THR A 208 -0.93 15.97 -2.17
N CYS A 209 -0.17 16.00 -3.27
CA CYS A 209 0.24 14.81 -3.98
C CYS A 209 1.71 14.86 -4.34
N SER A 210 2.41 13.73 -4.20
CA SER A 210 3.81 13.57 -4.56
C SER A 210 4.09 13.61 -6.08
N CYS A 211 3.10 14.02 -6.90
CA CYS A 211 3.26 14.16 -8.34
C CYS A 211 3.73 15.58 -8.69
N PHE A 212 4.33 15.75 -9.87
CA PHE A 212 4.91 17.03 -10.30
C PHE A 212 3.87 18.12 -10.66
N CYS A 213 2.57 17.89 -10.44
CA CYS A 213 1.54 18.86 -10.76
C CYS A 213 1.56 20.02 -9.76
N SER A 214 1.47 21.26 -10.24
CA SER A 214 1.39 22.46 -9.41
C SER A 214 -0.05 22.86 -9.06
N TYR A 215 -0.99 21.91 -9.17
CA TYR A 215 -2.43 22.10 -9.02
C TYR A 215 -3.07 20.76 -8.67
N ASN A 216 -4.28 20.81 -8.12
CA ASN A 216 -5.08 19.64 -7.78
C ASN A 216 -5.21 18.67 -8.97
N CYS A 217 -4.55 17.54 -8.84
CA CYS A 217 -4.32 16.56 -9.88
C CYS A 217 -5.38 15.46 -9.88
N LYS A 218 -5.30 14.61 -10.91
CA LYS A 218 -6.18 13.45 -11.04
C LYS A 218 -6.01 12.42 -9.90
N HIS A 219 -4.84 12.37 -9.24
CA HIS A 219 -4.60 11.40 -8.16
C HIS A 219 -5.35 11.82 -6.89
N GLU A 220 -5.26 13.09 -6.53
CA GLU A 220 -6.03 13.66 -5.42
C GLU A 220 -7.53 13.50 -5.67
N PHE A 221 -7.99 13.81 -6.89
CA PHE A 221 -9.41 13.68 -7.22
C PHE A 221 -9.89 12.22 -7.12
N ALA A 222 -9.09 11.27 -7.59
CA ALA A 222 -9.38 9.84 -7.45
C ALA A 222 -9.40 9.39 -5.99
N ALA A 223 -8.44 9.86 -5.18
CA ALA A 223 -8.36 9.57 -3.76
C ALA A 223 -9.59 10.11 -3.00
N MET A 224 -10.07 11.31 -3.33
CA MET A 224 -11.27 11.88 -2.71
C MET A 224 -12.54 11.12 -3.09
N LEU A 225 -12.68 10.68 -4.34
CA LEU A 225 -13.77 9.79 -4.75
C LEU A 225 -13.76 8.48 -3.96
N GLN A 226 -12.58 7.85 -3.85
CA GLN A 226 -12.42 6.62 -3.08
C GLN A 226 -12.72 6.85 -1.59
N LEU A 227 -12.22 7.94 -1.01
CA LEU A 227 -12.45 8.30 0.39
C LEU A 227 -13.93 8.41 0.68
N ARG A 228 -14.65 9.19 -0.14
CA ARG A 228 -16.08 9.42 0.02
C ARG A 228 -16.88 8.12 -0.06
N ASP A 229 -16.57 7.27 -1.02
CA ASP A 229 -17.31 6.02 -1.20
C ASP A 229 -16.96 4.98 -0.12
N THR A 230 -15.70 4.97 0.35
CA THR A 230 -15.26 4.13 1.49
C THR A 230 -15.95 4.56 2.79
N LEU A 231 -15.97 5.87 3.07
CA LEU A 231 -16.63 6.42 4.25
C LEU A 231 -18.13 6.14 4.25
N LYS A 232 -18.81 6.28 3.12
CA LYS A 232 -20.24 5.91 3.00
C LYS A 232 -20.47 4.45 3.38
N HIS A 233 -19.63 3.54 2.88
CA HIS A 233 -19.75 2.12 3.21
C HIS A 233 -19.47 1.84 4.70
N ILE A 234 -18.50 2.55 5.28
CA ILE A 234 -18.20 2.48 6.72
C ILE A 234 -19.39 3.01 7.54
N GLU A 235 -19.95 4.17 7.21
CA GLU A 235 -21.10 4.76 7.90
C GLU A 235 -22.33 3.83 7.86
N GLU A 236 -22.56 3.15 6.73
CA GLU A 236 -23.70 2.25 6.56
C GLU A 236 -23.56 0.92 7.34
N ASN A 237 -22.33 0.41 7.51
CA ASN A 237 -22.11 -0.97 7.96
C ASN A 237 -21.25 -1.10 9.23
N TYR A 238 -20.39 -0.13 9.51
CA TYR A 238 -19.29 -0.21 10.49
C TYR A 238 -19.05 1.10 11.26
N ALA A 239 -20.05 1.99 11.36
CA ALA A 239 -19.91 3.30 11.99
C ALA A 239 -19.36 3.21 13.43
N ASP A 240 -19.89 2.27 14.23
CA ASP A 240 -19.46 2.06 15.61
C ASP A 240 -17.96 1.74 15.72
N GLU A 241 -17.39 1.03 14.74
CA GLU A 241 -15.97 0.70 14.76
C GLU A 241 -15.10 1.88 14.41
N PHE A 242 -15.50 2.67 13.40
CA PHE A 242 -14.78 3.87 13.05
C PHE A 242 -14.85 4.94 14.14
N ASP A 243 -16.02 5.15 14.75
CA ASP A 243 -16.20 6.10 15.86
C ASP A 243 -15.36 5.71 17.09
N ARG A 244 -15.20 4.41 17.34
CA ARG A 244 -14.41 3.88 18.45
C ARG A 244 -12.90 4.05 18.23
N THR A 245 -12.42 3.81 17.03
CA THR A 245 -10.97 3.77 16.73
C THR A 245 -10.43 5.10 16.22
N GLY A 246 -11.31 5.93 15.62
CA GLY A 246 -10.94 7.10 14.83
C GLY A 246 -10.03 6.74 13.66
N TYR A 247 -10.06 5.50 13.18
CA TYR A 247 -9.12 4.97 12.20
C TYR A 247 -9.75 3.98 11.26
N PHE A 248 -9.41 4.09 9.98
CA PHE A 248 -9.54 2.98 9.04
C PHE A 248 -8.35 2.98 8.06
N ALA A 249 -8.06 1.81 7.52
CA ALA A 249 -7.25 1.65 6.32
C ALA A 249 -7.95 0.71 5.35
N ALA A 250 -7.80 0.98 4.06
CA ALA A 250 -8.42 0.23 2.98
C ALA A 250 -7.39 -0.09 1.91
N VAL A 251 -7.38 -1.33 1.42
CA VAL A 251 -6.49 -1.80 0.34
C VAL A 251 -7.27 -2.53 -0.75
N SER A 252 -6.81 -2.41 -2.00
CA SER A 252 -7.40 -3.11 -3.18
C SER A 252 -6.45 -4.12 -3.81
#